data_AF-A0A9D2FD06-F1
#
_entry.id   AF-A0A9D2FD06-F1
#
_cell.length_a   1.000
_cell.length_b   1.000
_cell.length_c   1.000
_cell.angle_alpha   90.00
_cell.angle_beta   90.00
_cell.angle_gamma   90.00
#
_symmetry.space_group_name_H-M   'P 1'
#
loop_
_entity.id
_entity.type
_entity.pdbx_description
1 polymer ?
#
loop_
_entity_poly.entity_id
_entity_poly.type
_entity_poly.pdbx_seq_one_letter_code
_entity_poly.pdbx_strand_id
1 'polypeptide(L)'
;MLQGRIMRSVSGFYDIQTDTGLYRCKGRGKFRQNALTPVVGDQVLFEPSQNEGDSFITKIFPRKNFLARPPLANLDQLVFVVATRDPAPNTLILDK
;
A
#
# COMPACT_ATOMS: atom_id res chain seq x y z
N MET A 1 4.89 6.04 -18.98
CA MET A 1 4.21 5.42 -17.81
C MET A 1 5.26 4.67 -17.02
N LEU A 2 5.16 4.69 -15.70
CA LEU A 2 6.06 3.98 -14.79
C LEU A 2 5.26 3.03 -13.89
N GLN A 3 5.91 1.94 -13.49
CA GLN A 3 5.36 0.97 -12.55
C GLN A 3 6.13 1.06 -11.24
N GLY A 4 5.43 0.86 -10.13
CA GLY A 4 6.05 0.77 -8.82
C GLY A 4 5.09 0.30 -7.73
N ARG A 5 5.58 0.33 -6.50
CA ARG A 5 4.85 -0.10 -5.30
C ARG A 5 4.53 1.09 -4.41
N ILE A 6 3.29 1.19 -3.94
CA ILE A 6 2.92 2.20 -2.94
C ILE A 6 3.59 1.88 -1.61
N MET A 7 4.48 2.76 -1.14
CA MET A 7 5.19 2.61 0.13
C MET A 7 4.54 3.43 1.26
N ARG A 8 3.86 4.52 0.91
CA ARG A 8 3.20 5.40 1.87
C ARG A 8 1.93 5.98 1.28
N SER A 9 0.91 6.16 2.13
CA SER A 9 -0.34 6.84 1.79
C SER A 9 -0.65 7.86 2.88
N VAL A 10 -0.63 9.15 2.55
CA VAL A 10 -0.91 10.24 3.49
C VAL A 10 -1.67 11.36 2.78
N SER A 11 -2.78 11.80 3.37
CA SER A 11 -3.57 12.95 2.89
C SER A 11 -3.97 12.87 1.41
N GLY A 12 -4.29 11.66 0.92
CA GLY A 12 -4.68 11.43 -0.48
C GLY A 12 -3.52 11.36 -1.48
N PHE A 13 -2.28 11.45 -1.00
CA PHE A 13 -1.07 11.22 -1.77
C PHE A 13 -0.50 9.83 -1.50
N TYR A 14 0.10 9.25 -2.53
CA TYR A 14 0.74 7.95 -2.54
C TYR A 14 2.19 8.12 -2.96
N ASP A 15 3.13 7.72 -2.10
CA ASP A 15 4.54 7.68 -2.45
C ASP A 15 4.83 6.30 -3.05
N ILE A 16 5.22 6.28 -4.31
CA ILE A 16 5.41 5.07 -5.12
C ILE A 16 6.91 4.88 -5.34
N GLN A 17 7.43 3.76 -4.85
CA GLN A 17 8.80 3.35 -5.10
C GLN A 17 8.89 2.63 -6.45
N THR A 18 9.78 3.09 -7.30
CA THR A 18 10.18 2.44 -8.55
C THR A 18 11.67 2.10 -8.49
N ASP A 19 12.19 1.46 -9.54
CA ASP A 19 13.63 1.21 -9.70
C ASP A 19 14.43 2.50 -9.89
N THR A 20 13.78 3.59 -10.30
CA THR A 20 14.40 4.89 -10.60
C THR A 20 14.29 5.90 -9.47
N GLY A 21 13.46 5.65 -8.45
CA GLY A 21 13.31 6.53 -7.31
C GLY A 21 11.92 6.52 -6.70
N LEU A 22 11.65 7.52 -5.86
CA LEU A 22 10.38 7.70 -5.17
C LEU A 22 9.56 8.80 -5.84
N TYR A 23 8.30 8.51 -6.18
CA TYR A 23 7.40 9.45 -6.85
C TYR A 23 6.15 9.68 -6.01
N ARG A 24 5.79 10.95 -5.80
CA ARG A 24 4.54 11.32 -5.13
C ARG A 24 3.41 11.47 -6.15
N CYS A 25 2.37 10.65 -6.00
CA CYS A 25 1.23 10.58 -6.91
C CYS A 25 -0.10 10.77 -6.20
N LYS A 26 -1.13 11.16 -6.94
CA LYS A 26 -2.53 11.18 -6.49
C LYS A 26 -3.30 10.00 -7.09
N GLY A 27 -4.32 9.55 -6.38
CA GLY A 27 -5.31 8.64 -6.95
C GLY A 27 -6.18 9.36 -7.98
N ARG A 28 -6.35 8.79 -9.17
CA ARG A 28 -7.29 9.33 -10.17
C ARG A 28 -8.74 9.13 -9.70
N GLY A 29 -9.60 10.13 -9.89
CA GLY A 29 -11.00 10.08 -9.44
C GLY A 29 -11.80 8.86 -9.94
N LYS A 30 -11.40 8.28 -11.08
CA LYS A 30 -11.98 7.05 -11.66
C LYS A 30 -11.94 5.84 -10.72
N PHE A 31 -11.00 5.79 -9.78
CA PHE A 31 -10.93 4.71 -8.78
C PHE A 31 -12.10 4.70 -7.80
N ARG A 32 -12.71 5.86 -7.53
CA ARG A 32 -13.92 5.94 -6.70
C ARG A 32 -15.12 5.27 -7.36
N GLN A 33 -15.22 5.35 -8.69
CA GLN A 33 -16.31 4.70 -9.45
C GLN A 33 -16.17 3.17 -9.46
N ASN A 34 -14.93 2.66 -9.40
CA ASN A 34 -14.65 1.22 -9.41
C ASN A 34 -14.54 0.62 -8.00
N ALA A 35 -14.88 1.36 -6.95
CA ALA A 35 -14.72 0.97 -5.54
C ALA A 35 -13.32 0.43 -5.16
N LEU A 36 -12.29 0.85 -5.91
CA LEU A 36 -10.91 0.36 -5.77
C LEU A 36 -10.05 1.45 -5.16
N THR A 37 -9.91 1.45 -3.84
CA THR A 37 -9.02 2.41 -3.15
C THR A 37 -7.57 1.92 -3.21
N PRO A 38 -6.61 2.72 -3.72
CA PRO A 38 -5.20 2.39 -3.62
C PRO A 38 -4.76 2.34 -2.16
N VAL A 39 -3.99 1.33 -1.79
CA VAL A 39 -3.46 1.13 -0.43
C VAL A 39 -1.95 0.86 -0.46
N VAL A 40 -1.30 1.00 0.69
CA VAL A 40 0.12 0.65 0.83
C VAL A 40 0.32 -0.82 0.49
N GLY A 41 1.36 -1.10 -0.30
CA GLY A 41 1.67 -2.42 -0.82
C GLY A 41 1.07 -2.73 -2.19
N ASP A 42 0.14 -1.92 -2.71
CA ASP A 42 -0.35 -2.08 -4.08
C ASP A 42 0.79 -1.90 -5.10
N GLN A 43 0.79 -2.79 -6.10
CA GLN A 43 1.54 -2.59 -7.33
C GLN A 43 0.68 -1.73 -8.26
N VAL A 44 1.26 -0.67 -8.81
CA VAL A 44 0.52 0.33 -9.59
C VAL A 44 1.26 0.77 -10.84
N LEU A 45 0.49 1.17 -11.85
CA LEU A 45 0.97 1.94 -12.99
C LEU A 45 0.57 3.40 -12.79
N PHE A 46 1.47 4.32 -13.09
CA PHE A 46 1.23 5.75 -12.98
C PHE A 46 1.89 6.54 -14.11
N GLU A 47 1.40 7.75 -14.33
CA GLU A 47 1.96 8.72 -15.28
C GLU A 47 2.72 9.79 -14.49
N PRO A 48 4.07 9.82 -14.56
CA PRO A 48 4.84 10.88 -13.92
C PRO A 48 4.65 12.21 -14.66
N SER A 49 4.48 13.29 -13.91
CA SER A 49 4.47 14.66 -14.39
C SER A 49 5.78 15.36 -14.02
N GLN A 50 6.19 16.38 -14.79
CA GLN A 50 7.33 17.24 -14.44
C GLN A 50 7.03 18.14 -13.24
N ASN A 51 5.74 18.40 -12.95
CA ASN A 51 5.32 19.14 -11.76
C ASN A 51 5.08 18.17 -10.60
N GLU A 52 5.69 18.46 -9.45
CA GLU A 52 5.42 17.70 -8.23
C GLU A 52 3.93 17.73 -7.87
N GLY A 53 3.34 16.56 -7.61
CA GLY A 53 1.94 16.44 -7.20
C GLY A 53 0.91 16.34 -8.33
N ASP A 54 1.35 16.39 -9.60
CA ASP A 54 0.49 16.19 -10.78
C ASP A 54 0.64 14.79 -11.41
N SER A 55 1.37 13.89 -10.74
CA SER A 55 1.46 12.48 -11.15
C SER A 55 0.21 11.73 -10.69
N PHE A 56 -0.37 10.89 -11.54
CA PHE A 56 -1.60 10.16 -11.25
C PHE A 56 -1.43 8.65 -11.42
N ILE A 57 -1.95 7.90 -10.45
CA ILE A 57 -2.11 6.45 -10.59
C ILE A 57 -3.16 6.20 -11.69
N THR A 58 -2.84 5.34 -12.65
CA THR A 58 -3.71 4.99 -13.77
C THR A 58 -4.26 3.58 -13.67
N LYS A 59 -3.54 2.67 -12.99
CA LYS A 59 -3.97 1.28 -12.77
C LYS A 59 -3.44 0.74 -11.45
N ILE A 60 -4.25 -0.08 -10.79
CA ILE A 60 -3.84 -0.96 -9.68
C ILE A 60 -3.82 -2.39 -10.24
N PHE A 61 -2.72 -3.11 -10.04
CA PHE A 61 -2.61 -4.51 -10.46
C PHE A 61 -3.33 -5.44 -9.47
N PRO A 62 -3.73 -6.66 -9.88
CA PRO A 62 -4.38 -7.61 -8.99
C PRO A 62 -3.57 -7.86 -7.71
N ARG A 63 -4.26 -7.87 -6.57
CA ARG A 63 -3.64 -8.12 -5.26
C ARG A 63 -3.48 -9.62 -5.04
N LYS A 64 -2.30 -10.05 -4.56
CA LYS A 64 -2.08 -11.41 -4.06
C LYS A 64 -2.90 -11.69 -2.79
N ASN A 65 -2.97 -10.70 -1.91
CA ASN A 65 -3.72 -10.73 -0.66
C ASN A 65 -4.03 -9.29 -0.19
N PHE A 66 -4.91 -9.18 0.80
CA PHE A 66 -5.30 -7.91 1.40
C PHE A 66 -5.56 -8.07 2.91
N LEU A 67 -4.89 -7.27 3.73
CA LEU A 67 -5.15 -7.13 5.15
C LEU A 67 -6.14 -5.98 5.33
N ALA A 68 -7.26 -6.22 6.02
CA ALA A 68 -8.28 -5.19 6.20
C ALA A 68 -7.90 -4.12 7.24
N ARG A 69 -7.10 -4.49 8.26
CA ARG A 69 -6.72 -3.60 9.36
C ARG A 69 -5.28 -3.86 9.83
N PRO A 70 -4.36 -2.89 9.63
CA PRO A 70 -4.50 -1.74 8.75
C PRO A 70 -4.69 -2.18 7.28
N PRO A 71 -5.31 -1.35 6.42
CA PRO A 71 -5.51 -1.69 5.01
C PRO A 71 -4.16 -1.78 4.27
N LEU A 72 -3.70 -3.00 3.98
CA LEU A 72 -2.44 -3.29 3.31
C LEU A 72 -2.63 -4.37 2.24
N ALA A 73 -1.86 -4.30 1.15
CA ALA A 73 -1.90 -5.28 0.08
C ALA A 73 -0.54 -5.96 -0.15
N ASN A 74 -0.57 -7.16 -0.73
CA ASN A 74 0.61 -7.88 -1.22
C ASN A 74 1.68 -8.09 -0.14
N LEU A 75 1.26 -8.52 1.06
CA LEU A 75 2.17 -8.90 2.13
C LEU A 75 2.73 -10.30 1.85
N ASP A 76 4.01 -10.49 2.13
CA ASP A 76 4.68 -11.78 1.98
C ASP A 76 4.80 -12.53 3.30
N GLN A 77 4.95 -11.78 4.40
CA GLN A 77 5.14 -12.32 5.73
C GLN A 77 4.38 -11.48 6.76
N LEU A 78 3.96 -12.14 7.84
CA LEU A 78 3.49 -11.52 9.08
C LEU A 78 4.43 -11.98 10.19
N VAL A 79 4.92 -11.05 10.99
CA VAL A 79 5.82 -11.33 12.10
C VAL A 79 5.07 -11.02 13.39
N PHE A 80 4.79 -12.06 14.18
CA PHE A 80 4.18 -11.92 15.49
C PHE A 80 5.27 -11.74 16.54
N VAL A 81 5.19 -10.66 17.30
CA VAL A 81 6.11 -10.36 18.40
C VAL A 81 5.36 -10.58 19.70
N VAL A 82 5.85 -11.49 20.54
CA VAL A 82 5.20 -11.88 21.80
C VAL A 82 6.21 -11.81 22.93
N ALA A 83 5.83 -11.14 24.03
CA ALA A 83 6.63 -11.12 25.24
C ALA A 83 6.60 -12.49 25.93
N THR A 84 7.72 -12.89 26.51
CA THR A 84 7.83 -14.15 27.26
C THR A 84 7.31 -14.03 28.69
N ARG A 85 7.14 -12.79 29.21
CA ARG A 85 6.78 -12.57 30.62
C ARG A 85 5.90 -11.35 30.88
N ASP A 86 6.26 -10.17 30.37
CA ASP A 86 5.52 -8.93 30.65
C ASP A 86 5.11 -8.23 29.34
N PRO A 87 3.88 -8.44 28.85
CA PRO A 87 2.84 -9.34 29.40
C PRO A 87 3.17 -10.83 29.20
N ALA A 88 2.56 -11.71 30.00
CA ALA A 88 2.68 -13.15 29.80
C ALA A 88 2.06 -13.56 28.45
N PRO A 89 2.66 -14.52 27.72
CA PRO A 89 2.17 -14.91 26.40
C PRO A 89 0.76 -15.51 26.50
N ASN A 90 -0.16 -15.01 25.68
CA ASN A 90 -1.50 -15.57 25.54
C ASN A 90 -1.57 -16.39 24.24
N THR A 91 -1.41 -17.70 24.35
CA THR A 91 -1.36 -18.61 23.20
C THR A 91 -2.68 -18.65 22.42
N LEU A 92 -3.82 -18.52 23.10
CA LEU A 92 -5.13 -18.48 22.45
C LEU A 92 -5.35 -17.23 21.59
N ILE A 93 -4.66 -16.13 21.89
CA ILE A 93 -4.67 -14.93 21.03
C ILE A 93 -3.69 -15.09 19.88
N LEU A 94 -2.54 -15.72 20.10
CA LEU A 94 -1.55 -15.97 19.05
C LEU A 94 -2.06 -16.92 17.96
N ASP A 95 -2.89 -17.88 18.32
CA ASP A 95 -3.47 -18.86 17.38
C ASP A 95 -4.60 -18.29 16.50
N LYS A 96 -5.16 -17.12 16.84
CA LYS A 96 -6.26 -16.47 16.10
C LYS A 96 -5.77 -15.66 14.90
#